data_AF-A0A8X6GI82-F1
#
_entry.id   AF-A0A8X6GI82-F1
#
_cell.length_a   1.000
_cell.length_b   1.000
_cell.length_c   1.000
_cell.angle_alpha   90.00
_cell.angle_beta   90.00
_cell.angle_gamma   90.00
#
_symmetry.space_group_name_H-M   'P 1'
#
loop_
_entity.id
_entity.type
_entity.pdbx_description
1 polymer ?
#
loop_
_entity_poly.entity_id
_entity_poly.type
_entity_poly.pdbx_seq_one_letter_code
_entity_poly.pdbx_strand_id
1 'polypeptide(L)'
;MSRSNESSSERNERLQLDRTRHSSLRSQESLESREKRLQIDRIQHTVSRNLQSRDSRKQRLEDDRIQHAISRILESDDSKEQRLEDDRIRHAFSRTIESEGSRKQRLEDDHSRHAFSRTLESDDSREQRLEDDRIRHAFSQILESDDSRKQRLEDDLILHAFSRTLESDDSREQRLEDDRIRHAFSRTLESDHSRQQRLEFDRIRHAISRTLESDDSRVQRLEDDRIRHAVSRSLESDESREQRLESDRHYHQKQREFESQEQHDIRVTEQCDRYHESQGQRIERLAHLRESVSAIRQ
;
A
#
# COMPACT_ATOMS: atom_id res chain seq x y z
N MET A 1 79.35 48.49 -11.05
CA MET A 1 79.52 47.16 -10.43
C MET A 1 78.79 46.14 -11.27
N SER A 2 79.53 45.24 -11.93
CA SER A 2 78.94 44.20 -12.77
C SER A 2 78.17 43.21 -11.89
N ARG A 3 76.91 42.91 -12.23
CA ARG A 3 76.04 41.97 -11.50
C ARG A 3 76.61 40.54 -11.43
N SER A 4 77.69 40.27 -12.16
CA SER A 4 78.33 38.96 -12.30
C SER A 4 79.20 38.55 -11.11
N ASN A 5 79.63 39.48 -10.24
CA ASN A 5 80.50 39.22 -9.08
C ASN A 5 79.84 39.53 -7.73
N GLU A 6 78.51 39.63 -7.70
CA GLU A 6 77.72 39.93 -6.49
C GLU A 6 77.70 38.71 -5.54
N SER A 7 78.00 38.91 -4.26
CA SER A 7 77.85 37.85 -3.26
C SER A 7 76.37 37.53 -3.01
N SER A 8 76.05 36.34 -2.50
CA SER A 8 74.67 35.96 -2.18
C SER A 8 74.01 36.94 -1.19
N SER A 9 74.79 37.50 -0.25
CA SER A 9 74.32 38.51 0.71
C SER A 9 73.98 39.83 0.03
N GLU A 10 74.90 40.36 -0.78
CA GLU A 10 74.70 41.62 -1.52
C GLU A 10 73.51 41.52 -2.49
N ARG A 11 73.34 40.35 -3.12
CA ARG A 11 72.18 40.05 -3.97
C ARG A 11 70.89 40.08 -3.19
N ASN A 12 70.86 39.48 -2.01
CA ASN A 12 69.67 39.48 -1.17
C ASN A 12 69.33 40.89 -0.68
N GLU A 13 70.31 41.67 -0.25
CA GLU A 13 70.12 43.06 0.16
C GLU A 13 69.58 43.93 -0.98
N ARG A 14 70.17 43.82 -2.18
CA ARG A 14 69.67 44.53 -3.36
C ARG A 14 68.24 44.15 -3.70
N LEU A 15 67.92 42.85 -3.69
CA LEU A 15 66.56 42.37 -3.94
C LEU A 15 65.57 42.84 -2.86
N GLN A 16 66.00 42.93 -1.59
CA GLN A 16 65.19 43.50 -0.52
C GLN A 16 64.94 45.01 -0.72
N LEU A 17 65.95 45.77 -1.13
CA LEU A 17 65.81 47.18 -1.48
C LEU A 17 64.87 47.38 -2.68
N ASP A 18 64.97 46.53 -3.71
CA ASP A 18 64.07 46.58 -4.87
C ASP A 18 62.62 46.25 -4.47
N ARG A 19 62.41 45.24 -3.61
CA ARG A 19 61.08 44.88 -3.07
C ARG A 19 60.47 46.02 -2.25
N THR A 20 61.24 46.63 -1.36
CA THR A 20 60.76 47.74 -0.52
C THR A 20 60.43 48.97 -1.35
N ARG A 21 61.28 49.31 -2.33
CA ARG A 21 60.99 50.39 -3.29
C ARG A 21 59.72 50.13 -4.09
N HIS A 22 59.55 48.92 -4.63
CA HIS A 22 58.33 48.56 -5.36
C HIS A 22 57.09 48.55 -4.47
N SER A 23 57.20 48.09 -3.22
CA SER A 23 56.11 48.14 -2.25
C SER A 23 55.66 49.58 -1.96
N SER A 24 56.62 50.50 -1.77
CA SER A 24 56.36 51.92 -1.57
C SER A 24 55.70 52.58 -2.80
N LEU A 25 56.19 52.27 -4.00
CA LEU A 25 55.56 52.75 -5.24
C LEU A 25 54.14 52.21 -5.43
N ARG A 26 53.87 50.98 -4.99
CA ARG A 26 52.54 50.36 -5.03
C ARG A 26 51.58 50.98 -4.00
N SER A 27 52.07 51.36 -2.82
CA SER A 27 51.24 51.97 -1.78
C SER A 27 50.87 53.43 -2.09
N GLN A 28 51.69 54.12 -2.88
CA GLN A 28 51.45 55.49 -3.34
C GLN A 28 50.75 55.56 -4.71
N GLU A 29 50.40 54.42 -5.30
CA GLU A 29 49.74 54.33 -6.61
C GLU A 29 48.30 54.88 -6.53
N SER A 30 47.91 55.76 -7.47
CA SER A 30 46.52 56.19 -7.59
C SER A 30 45.63 55.03 -8.06
N LEU A 31 44.33 55.09 -7.75
CA LEU A 31 43.37 54.07 -8.19
C LEU A 31 43.37 53.89 -9.72
N GLU A 32 43.46 54.99 -10.48
CA GLU A 32 43.49 54.95 -11.94
C GLU A 32 44.76 54.28 -12.48
N SER A 33 45.93 54.62 -11.92
CA SER A 33 47.20 54.00 -12.30
C SER A 33 47.22 52.51 -11.95
N ARG A 34 46.67 52.15 -10.77
CA ARG A 34 46.51 50.76 -10.34
C ARG A 34 45.62 49.99 -11.30
N GLU A 35 44.50 50.55 -11.72
CA GLU A 35 43.57 49.89 -12.62
C GLU A 35 44.17 49.70 -14.02
N LYS A 36 44.82 50.73 -14.58
CA LYS A 36 45.53 50.62 -15.87
C LYS A 36 46.59 49.53 -15.84
N ARG A 37 47.38 49.46 -14.76
CA ARG A 37 48.37 48.40 -14.60
C ARG A 37 47.72 47.02 -14.49
N LEU A 38 46.69 46.85 -13.66
CA LEU A 38 45.97 45.58 -13.54
C LEU A 38 45.28 45.18 -14.85
N GLN A 39 44.87 46.15 -15.66
CA GLN A 39 44.32 45.90 -17.00
C GLN A 39 45.42 45.39 -17.95
N ILE A 40 46.60 46.00 -17.93
CA ILE A 40 47.76 45.52 -18.70
C ILE A 40 48.15 44.11 -18.25
N ASP A 41 48.23 43.84 -16.95
CA ASP A 41 48.54 42.53 -16.38
C ASP A 41 47.51 41.48 -16.84
N ARG A 42 46.21 41.82 -16.82
CA ARG A 42 45.12 40.97 -17.32
C ARG A 42 45.29 40.65 -18.81
N ILE A 43 45.59 41.65 -19.65
CA ILE A 43 45.79 41.45 -21.10
C ILE A 43 47.01 40.57 -21.36
N GLN A 44 48.13 40.81 -20.69
CA GLN A 44 49.31 39.98 -20.84
C GLN A 44 49.02 38.53 -20.45
N HIS A 45 48.32 38.29 -19.34
CA HIS A 45 47.93 36.95 -18.92
C HIS A 45 46.96 36.27 -19.91
N THR A 46 45.99 36.98 -20.48
CA THR A 46 45.08 36.38 -21.47
C THR A 46 45.83 35.99 -22.74
N VAL A 47 46.71 36.87 -23.23
CA VAL A 47 47.56 36.58 -24.40
C VAL A 47 48.46 35.38 -24.13
N SER A 48 49.16 35.33 -22.98
CA SER A 48 50.00 34.19 -22.60
C SER A 48 49.20 32.89 -22.48
N ARG A 49 47.97 32.92 -21.93
CA ARG A 49 47.09 31.74 -21.84
C ARG A 49 46.62 31.25 -23.20
N ASN A 50 46.32 32.17 -24.13
CA ASN A 50 45.86 31.82 -25.48
C ASN A 50 46.98 31.25 -26.35
N LEU A 51 48.22 31.72 -26.18
CA LEU A 51 49.39 31.24 -26.91
C LEU A 51 50.05 30.00 -26.27
N GLN A 52 49.54 29.55 -25.12
CA GLN A 52 50.10 28.42 -24.39
C GLN A 52 49.91 27.10 -25.16
N SER A 53 50.95 26.26 -25.20
CA SER A 53 50.85 24.91 -25.75
C SER A 53 49.93 24.03 -24.91
N ARG A 54 49.41 22.95 -25.50
CA ARG A 54 48.54 22.00 -24.79
C ARG A 54 49.23 21.37 -23.58
N ASP A 55 50.51 21.03 -23.71
CA ASP A 55 51.28 20.40 -22.63
C ASP A 55 51.60 21.38 -21.51
N SER A 56 52.00 22.61 -21.84
CA SER A 56 52.16 23.66 -20.84
C SER A 56 50.84 23.97 -20.14
N ARG A 57 49.70 23.94 -20.86
CA ARG A 57 48.36 24.11 -20.27
C ARG A 57 48.02 22.98 -19.31
N LYS A 58 48.31 21.72 -19.68
CA LYS A 58 48.11 20.56 -18.79
C LYS A 58 48.96 20.68 -17.54
N GLN A 59 50.25 20.98 -17.68
CA GLN A 59 51.16 21.14 -16.56
C GLN A 59 50.69 22.24 -15.60
N ARG A 60 50.33 23.42 -16.14
CA ARG A 60 49.78 24.51 -15.32
C ARG A 60 48.51 24.09 -14.57
N LEU A 61 47.58 23.40 -15.23
CA LEU A 61 46.35 22.93 -14.58
C LEU A 61 46.61 21.85 -13.52
N GLU A 62 47.65 21.03 -13.71
CA GLU A 62 48.07 20.04 -12.73
C GLU A 62 48.73 20.72 -11.52
N ASP A 63 49.61 21.69 -11.75
CA ASP A 63 50.18 22.52 -10.69
C ASP A 63 49.06 23.24 -9.91
N ASP A 64 48.07 23.82 -10.58
CA ASP A 64 46.90 24.46 -9.96
C ASP A 64 46.11 23.45 -9.08
N ARG A 65 45.90 22.22 -9.56
CA ARG A 65 45.21 21.15 -8.80
C ARG A 65 46.00 20.76 -7.54
N ILE A 66 47.31 20.60 -7.65
CA ILE A 66 48.19 20.25 -6.54
C ILE A 66 48.17 21.38 -5.49
N GLN A 67 48.30 22.64 -5.92
CA GLN A 67 48.24 23.78 -5.00
C GLN A 67 46.89 23.89 -4.29
N HIS A 68 45.78 23.64 -5.00
CA HIS A 68 44.46 23.58 -4.38
C HIS A 68 44.32 22.42 -3.39
N ALA A 69 44.85 21.23 -3.72
CA ALA A 69 44.82 20.09 -2.82
C ALA A 69 45.62 20.36 -1.54
N ILE A 70 46.83 20.92 -1.66
CA ILE A 70 47.66 21.33 -0.51
C ILE A 70 46.92 22.37 0.33
N SER A 71 46.33 23.39 -0.31
CA SER A 71 45.56 24.42 0.39
C SER A 71 44.37 23.84 1.17
N ARG A 72 43.67 22.83 0.61
CA ARG A 72 42.58 22.11 1.30
C ARG A 72 43.06 21.20 2.43
N ILE A 73 44.28 20.68 2.35
CA ILE A 73 44.85 19.85 3.43
C ILE A 73 45.30 20.72 4.61
N LEU A 74 45.79 21.93 4.32
CA LEU A 74 46.30 22.87 5.30
C LEU A 74 45.23 23.88 5.81
N GLU A 75 43.98 23.78 5.33
CA GLU A 75 42.90 24.67 5.77
C GLU A 75 42.53 24.40 7.24
N SER A 76 42.23 25.47 7.99
CA SER A 76 41.66 25.32 9.33
C SER A 76 40.20 24.87 9.26
N ASP A 77 39.68 24.26 10.33
CA ASP A 77 38.28 23.84 10.40
C ASP A 77 37.31 25.02 10.18
N ASP A 78 37.58 26.20 10.74
CA ASP A 78 36.78 27.41 10.50
C ASP A 78 36.78 27.82 9.02
N SER A 79 37.95 27.78 8.37
CA SER A 79 38.08 28.13 6.95
C SER A 79 37.37 27.10 6.06
N LYS A 80 37.43 25.81 6.45
CA LYS A 80 36.71 24.72 5.79
C LYS A 80 35.20 24.90 5.91
N GLU A 81 34.71 25.24 7.10
CA GLU A 81 33.29 25.46 7.33
C GLU A 81 32.79 26.66 6.53
N GLN A 82 33.50 27.79 6.55
CA GLN A 82 33.19 28.95 5.71
C GLN A 82 33.17 28.61 4.22
N ARG A 83 34.18 27.86 3.74
CA ARG A 83 34.24 27.43 2.33
C ARG A 83 33.05 26.53 1.96
N LEU A 84 32.71 25.57 2.81
CA LEU A 84 31.58 24.67 2.57
C LEU A 84 30.25 25.42 2.60
N GLU A 85 30.11 26.40 3.50
CA GLU A 85 28.92 27.25 3.56
C GLU A 85 28.80 28.13 2.31
N ASP A 86 29.89 28.78 1.88
CA ASP A 86 29.93 29.51 0.61
C ASP A 86 29.58 28.62 -0.59
N ASP A 87 30.05 27.37 -0.61
CA ASP A 87 29.73 26.39 -1.66
C ASP A 87 28.23 26.02 -1.63
N ARG A 88 27.65 25.82 -0.44
CA ARG A 88 26.20 25.59 -0.28
C ARG A 88 25.37 26.77 -0.76
N ILE A 89 25.74 28.00 -0.38
CA ILE A 89 25.06 29.22 -0.80
C ILE A 89 25.15 29.37 -2.32
N ARG A 90 26.33 29.19 -2.91
CA ARG A 90 26.51 29.23 -4.37
C ARG A 90 25.67 28.18 -5.09
N HIS A 91 25.60 26.96 -4.57
CA HIS A 91 24.75 25.91 -5.14
C HIS A 91 23.26 26.23 -5.01
N ALA A 92 22.82 26.71 -3.85
CA ALA A 92 21.44 27.11 -3.63
C ALA A 92 21.05 28.24 -4.58
N PHE A 93 21.88 29.29 -4.66
CA PHE A 93 21.67 30.39 -5.60
C PHE A 93 21.64 29.91 -7.05
N SER A 94 22.59 29.05 -7.46
CA SER A 94 22.60 28.46 -8.82
C SER A 94 21.32 27.71 -9.13
N ARG A 95 20.76 26.96 -8.16
CA ARG A 95 19.47 26.26 -8.31
C ARG A 95 18.29 27.22 -8.38
N THR A 96 18.34 28.39 -7.74
CA THR A 96 17.25 29.38 -7.82
C THR A 96 17.21 30.12 -9.15
N ILE A 97 18.36 30.30 -9.80
CA ILE A 97 18.46 31.03 -11.08
C ILE A 97 18.56 30.08 -12.29
N GLU A 98 18.50 28.76 -12.09
CA GLU A 98 18.61 27.80 -13.19
C GLU A 98 17.42 27.92 -14.14
N SER A 99 17.65 27.70 -15.44
CA SER A 99 16.57 27.66 -16.42
C SER A 99 15.71 26.39 -16.22
N GLU A 100 14.44 26.44 -16.60
CA GLU A 100 13.54 25.27 -16.63
C GLU A 100 14.16 24.07 -17.37
N GLY A 101 14.84 24.31 -18.50
CA GLY A 101 15.53 23.27 -19.27
C GLY A 101 16.68 22.62 -18.48
N SER A 102 17.52 23.44 -17.83
CA SER A 102 18.60 22.96 -16.98
C SER A 102 18.07 22.22 -15.75
N ARG A 103 16.98 22.71 -15.14
CA ARG A 103 16.31 22.05 -14.01
C ARG A 103 15.80 20.67 -14.40
N LYS A 104 15.11 20.58 -15.54
CA LYS A 104 14.59 19.30 -16.05
C LYS A 104 15.72 18.31 -16.30
N GLN A 105 16.77 18.74 -17.00
CA GLN A 105 17.93 17.89 -17.27
C GLN A 105 18.60 17.40 -15.98
N ARG A 106 18.79 18.29 -14.99
CA ARG A 106 19.37 17.91 -13.68
C ARG A 106 18.49 16.89 -12.95
N LEU A 107 17.18 17.09 -12.93
CA LEU A 107 16.24 16.14 -12.28
C LEU A 107 16.19 14.80 -13.02
N GLU A 108 16.30 14.81 -14.35
CA GLU A 108 16.36 13.61 -15.17
C GLU A 108 17.68 12.85 -14.94
N ASP A 109 18.81 13.56 -14.84
CA ASP A 109 20.10 12.98 -14.47
C ASP A 109 20.08 12.38 -13.06
N ASP A 110 19.49 13.09 -12.08
CA ASP A 110 19.33 12.63 -10.70
C ASP A 110 18.44 11.37 -10.64
N HIS A 111 17.31 11.37 -11.38
CA HIS A 111 16.42 10.22 -11.48
C HIS A 111 17.13 9.03 -12.11
N SER A 112 17.86 9.24 -13.22
CA SER A 112 18.61 8.20 -13.92
C SER A 112 19.69 7.58 -13.04
N ARG A 113 20.43 8.41 -12.29
CA ARG A 113 21.42 7.93 -11.31
C ARG A 113 20.76 7.10 -10.23
N HIS A 114 19.64 7.57 -9.68
CA HIS A 114 18.95 6.85 -8.62
C HIS A 114 18.37 5.52 -9.11
N ALA A 115 17.77 5.51 -10.31
CA ALA A 115 17.29 4.29 -10.94
C ALA A 115 18.43 3.30 -11.18
N PHE A 116 19.57 3.76 -11.72
CA PHE A 116 20.75 2.94 -11.93
C PHE A 116 21.30 2.37 -10.61
N SER A 117 21.40 3.20 -9.57
CA SER A 117 21.78 2.72 -8.22
C SER A 117 20.83 1.63 -7.70
N ARG A 118 19.52 1.75 -7.93
CA ARG A 118 18.53 0.71 -7.56
C ARG A 118 18.72 -0.59 -8.34
N THR A 119 19.15 -0.52 -9.61
CA THR A 119 19.40 -1.74 -10.41
C THR A 119 20.67 -2.49 -10.00
N LEU A 120 21.63 -1.80 -9.39
CA LEU A 120 22.87 -2.38 -8.88
C LEU A 120 22.84 -2.63 -7.36
N GLU A 121 21.70 -2.39 -6.72
CA GLU A 121 21.49 -2.59 -5.29
C GLU A 121 21.61 -4.09 -4.96
N SER A 122 22.34 -4.43 -3.88
CA SER A 122 22.36 -5.80 -3.37
C SER A 122 21.04 -6.13 -2.68
N ASP A 123 20.70 -7.42 -2.56
CA ASP A 123 19.47 -7.85 -1.88
C ASP A 123 19.41 -7.35 -0.42
N ASP A 124 20.52 -7.42 0.32
CA ASP A 124 20.61 -6.89 1.70
C ASP A 124 20.35 -5.38 1.76
N SER A 125 20.94 -4.61 0.83
CA SER A 125 20.73 -3.16 0.77
C SER A 125 19.29 -2.82 0.41
N ARG A 126 18.70 -3.60 -0.51
CA ARG A 126 17.30 -3.48 -0.90
C ARG A 126 16.36 -3.79 0.25
N GLU A 127 16.65 -4.84 1.03
CA GLU A 127 15.86 -5.21 2.19
C GLU A 127 15.94 -4.14 3.28
N GLN A 128 17.14 -3.63 3.58
CA GLN A 128 17.31 -2.51 4.52
C GLN A 128 16.55 -1.26 4.08
N ARG A 129 16.64 -0.89 2.80
CA ARG A 129 15.90 0.27 2.28
C ARG A 129 14.39 0.08 2.35
N LEU A 130 13.88 -1.10 1.99
CA LEU A 130 12.45 -1.41 2.10
C LEU A 130 11.99 -1.43 3.56
N GLU A 131 12.85 -1.88 4.48
CA GLU A 131 12.57 -1.84 5.91
C GLU A 131 12.50 -0.40 6.44
N ASP A 132 13.47 0.44 6.07
CA ASP A 132 13.44 1.87 6.38
C ASP A 132 12.18 2.55 5.82
N ASP A 133 11.79 2.23 4.59
CA ASP A 133 10.57 2.76 3.97
C ASP A 133 9.30 2.27 4.73
N ARG A 134 9.24 0.99 5.13
CA ARG A 134 8.16 0.44 5.97
C ARG A 134 8.08 1.14 7.32
N ILE A 135 9.22 1.36 7.97
CA ILE A 135 9.32 2.05 9.26
C ILE A 135 8.82 3.49 9.13
N ARG A 136 9.30 4.25 8.13
CA ARG A 136 8.84 5.63 7.89
C ARG A 136 7.35 5.69 7.63
N HIS A 137 6.82 4.74 6.86
CA HIS A 137 5.38 4.67 6.58
C HIS A 137 4.57 4.36 7.84
N ALA A 138 5.03 3.41 8.67
CA ALA A 138 4.39 3.08 9.93
C ALA A 138 4.38 4.27 10.89
N PHE A 139 5.50 4.98 11.04
CA PHE A 139 5.57 6.21 11.84
C PHE A 139 4.64 7.29 11.31
N SER A 140 4.57 7.47 9.99
CA SER A 140 3.66 8.44 9.37
C SER A 140 2.20 8.10 9.66
N GLN A 141 1.82 6.82 9.65
CA GLN A 141 0.47 6.37 10.01
C GLN A 141 0.14 6.53 11.50
N ILE A 142 1.12 6.33 12.39
CA ILE A 142 0.92 6.50 13.84
C ILE A 142 0.72 7.98 14.20
N LEU A 143 1.44 8.87 13.51
CA LEU A 143 1.35 10.32 13.72
C LEU A 143 0.25 10.97 12.87
N GLU A 144 -0.49 10.19 12.08
CA GLU A 144 -1.59 10.65 11.24
C GLU A 144 -2.73 11.19 12.12
N SER A 145 -3.26 12.37 11.78
CA SER A 145 -4.46 12.90 12.44
C SER A 145 -5.71 12.12 12.02
N ASP A 146 -6.75 12.09 12.85
CA ASP A 146 -8.00 11.38 12.53
C ASP A 146 -8.65 11.90 11.23
N ASP A 147 -8.55 13.21 10.96
CA ASP A 147 -9.11 13.79 9.74
C ASP A 147 -8.28 13.40 8.51
N SER A 148 -6.96 13.43 8.61
CA SER A 148 -6.07 12.91 7.54
C SER A 148 -6.32 11.44 7.27
N ARG A 149 -6.52 10.64 8.33
CA ARG A 149 -6.83 9.21 8.23
C ARG A 149 -8.17 8.97 7.53
N LYS A 150 -9.22 9.73 7.89
CA LYS A 150 -10.53 9.63 7.23
C LYS A 150 -10.41 9.99 5.75
N GLN A 151 -9.72 11.08 5.43
CA GLN A 151 -9.51 11.50 4.04
C GLN A 151 -8.77 10.43 3.25
N ARG A 152 -7.68 9.86 3.79
CA ARG A 152 -6.95 8.77 3.13
C ARG A 152 -7.83 7.54 2.91
N LEU A 153 -8.63 7.15 3.90
CA LEU A 153 -9.55 6.01 3.76
C LEU A 153 -10.68 6.30 2.74
N GLU A 154 -11.15 7.53 2.64
CA GLU A 154 -12.12 7.97 1.65
C GLU A 154 -11.52 7.94 0.23
N ASP A 155 -10.29 8.44 0.06
CA ASP A 155 -9.55 8.37 -1.19
C ASP A 155 -9.31 6.91 -1.61
N ASP A 156 -8.88 6.04 -0.68
CA ASP A 156 -8.70 4.61 -0.90
C ASP A 156 -10.02 3.93 -1.34
N LEU A 157 -11.14 4.29 -0.70
CA LEU A 157 -12.47 3.78 -1.06
C LEU A 157 -12.89 4.21 -2.46
N ILE A 158 -12.68 5.48 -2.82
CA ILE A 158 -12.99 6.03 -4.14
C ILE A 158 -12.15 5.32 -5.20
N LEU A 159 -10.84 5.18 -4.99
CA LEU A 159 -9.94 4.49 -5.92
C LEU A 159 -10.37 3.03 -6.10
N HIS A 160 -10.67 2.33 -5.01
CA HIS A 160 -11.11 0.94 -5.09
C HIS A 160 -12.46 0.80 -5.80
N ALA A 161 -13.43 1.70 -5.53
CA ALA A 161 -14.71 1.71 -6.23
C ALA A 161 -14.51 1.97 -7.74
N PHE A 162 -13.65 2.92 -8.09
CA PHE A 162 -13.34 3.23 -9.48
C PHE A 162 -12.67 2.04 -10.18
N SER A 163 -11.69 1.40 -9.55
CA SER A 163 -11.07 0.16 -10.05
C SER A 163 -12.10 -0.96 -10.26
N ARG A 164 -13.08 -1.10 -9.37
CA ARG A 164 -14.18 -2.08 -9.52
C ARG A 164 -15.09 -1.77 -10.70
N THR A 165 -15.37 -0.50 -10.97
CA THR A 165 -16.22 -0.11 -12.11
C THR A 165 -15.54 -0.26 -13.46
N LEU A 166 -14.21 -0.19 -13.50
CA LEU A 166 -13.41 -0.36 -14.72
C LEU A 166 -12.83 -1.78 -14.87
N GLU A 167 -13.13 -2.68 -13.93
CA GLU A 167 -12.68 -4.08 -13.94
C GLU A 167 -13.29 -4.81 -15.15
N SER A 168 -12.48 -5.58 -15.90
CA SER A 168 -13.00 -6.46 -16.94
C SER A 168 -13.70 -7.68 -16.32
N ASP A 169 -14.57 -8.34 -17.07
CA ASP A 169 -15.27 -9.54 -16.59
C ASP A 169 -14.30 -10.66 -16.17
N ASP A 170 -13.22 -10.88 -16.93
CA ASP A 170 -12.18 -11.87 -16.60
C ASP A 170 -11.47 -11.52 -15.28
N SER A 171 -11.07 -10.26 -15.09
CA SER A 171 -10.43 -9.81 -13.84
C SER A 171 -11.40 -9.90 -12.67
N ARG A 172 -12.69 -9.61 -12.90
CA ARG A 172 -13.74 -9.76 -11.89
C ARG A 172 -13.93 -11.20 -11.49
N GLU A 173 -13.95 -12.13 -12.44
CA GLU A 173 -14.07 -13.57 -12.17
C GLU A 173 -12.86 -14.10 -11.40
N GLN A 174 -11.64 -13.76 -11.84
CA GLN A 174 -10.40 -14.12 -11.14
C GLN A 174 -10.40 -13.63 -9.69
N ARG A 175 -10.77 -12.37 -9.48
CA ARG A 175 -10.83 -11.83 -8.12
C ARG A 175 -11.89 -12.53 -7.27
N LEU A 176 -13.09 -12.78 -7.80
CA LEU A 176 -14.13 -13.49 -7.05
C LEU A 176 -13.68 -14.92 -6.72
N GLU A 177 -12.91 -15.56 -7.60
CA GLU A 177 -12.29 -16.84 -7.33
C GLU A 177 -11.25 -16.74 -6.21
N ASP A 178 -10.35 -15.76 -6.27
CA ASP A 178 -9.37 -15.51 -5.20
C ASP A 178 -10.04 -15.18 -3.85
N ASP A 179 -11.15 -14.43 -3.87
CA ASP A 179 -11.97 -14.15 -2.69
C ASP A 179 -12.58 -15.45 -2.12
N ARG A 180 -13.14 -16.33 -2.99
CA ARG A 180 -13.68 -17.65 -2.58
C ARG A 180 -12.58 -18.53 -1.98
N ILE A 181 -11.42 -18.60 -2.61
CA ILE A 181 -10.26 -19.37 -2.14
C ILE A 181 -9.80 -18.84 -0.78
N ARG A 182 -9.58 -17.53 -0.65
CA ARG A 182 -9.17 -16.91 0.63
C ARG A 182 -10.18 -17.15 1.74
N HIS A 183 -11.48 -17.09 1.45
CA HIS A 183 -12.52 -17.42 2.44
C HIS A 183 -12.52 -18.90 2.83
N ALA A 184 -12.35 -19.81 1.87
CA ALA A 184 -12.25 -21.23 2.16
C ALA A 184 -11.04 -21.53 3.07
N PHE A 185 -9.86 -21.01 2.73
CA PHE A 185 -8.65 -21.14 3.57
C PHE A 185 -8.83 -20.50 4.95
N SER A 186 -9.45 -19.33 5.03
CA SER A 186 -9.72 -18.70 6.33
C SER A 186 -10.65 -19.56 7.19
N ARG A 187 -11.63 -20.24 6.60
CA ARG A 187 -12.53 -21.16 7.30
C ARG A 187 -11.87 -22.48 7.71
N THR A 188 -10.83 -22.94 7.01
CA THR A 188 -10.11 -24.15 7.42
C THR A 188 -9.10 -23.86 8.54
N LEU A 189 -8.58 -22.63 8.59
CA LEU A 189 -7.64 -22.17 9.62
C LEU A 189 -8.33 -21.50 10.82
N GLU A 190 -9.66 -21.35 10.81
CA GLU A 190 -10.39 -20.71 11.91
C GLU A 190 -10.30 -21.57 13.19
N SER A 191 -10.11 -20.92 14.34
CA SER A 191 -10.16 -21.62 15.63
C SER A 191 -11.60 -22.05 15.94
N ASP A 192 -11.77 -23.10 16.75
CA ASP A 192 -13.11 -23.56 17.16
C ASP A 192 -13.94 -22.46 17.83
N HIS A 193 -13.29 -21.58 18.60
CA HIS A 193 -13.96 -20.44 19.22
C HIS A 193 -14.46 -19.44 18.19
N SER A 194 -13.61 -19.05 17.23
CA SER A 194 -14.01 -18.16 16.13
C SER A 194 -15.12 -18.78 15.27
N ARG A 195 -15.06 -20.09 15.02
CA ARG A 195 -16.10 -20.84 14.31
C ARG A 195 -17.44 -20.79 15.06
N GLN A 196 -17.42 -21.02 16.37
CA GLN A 196 -18.63 -20.96 17.19
C GLN A 196 -19.25 -19.57 17.17
N GLN A 197 -18.44 -18.52 17.38
CA GLN A 197 -18.91 -17.13 17.29
C GLN A 197 -19.52 -16.83 15.92
N ARG A 198 -18.84 -17.21 14.82
CA ARG A 198 -19.36 -16.99 13.46
C ARG A 198 -20.71 -17.68 13.25
N LEU A 199 -20.83 -18.95 13.64
CA LEU A 199 -22.08 -19.70 13.53
C LEU A 199 -23.18 -19.13 14.42
N GLU A 200 -22.84 -18.60 15.60
CA GLU A 200 -23.77 -17.91 16.48
C GLU A 200 -24.27 -16.61 15.83
N PHE A 201 -23.37 -15.78 15.30
CA PHE A 201 -23.75 -14.58 14.54
C PHE A 201 -24.62 -14.91 13.32
N ASP A 202 -24.29 -15.97 12.58
CA ASP A 202 -25.10 -16.44 11.45
C ASP A 202 -26.50 -16.85 11.92
N ARG A 203 -26.62 -17.57 13.05
CA ARG A 203 -27.92 -17.96 13.64
C ARG A 203 -28.73 -16.74 14.08
N ILE A 204 -28.11 -15.79 14.78
CA ILE A 204 -28.76 -14.56 15.23
C ILE A 204 -29.26 -13.76 14.02
N ARG A 205 -28.42 -13.59 13.00
CA ARG A 205 -28.78 -12.88 11.77
C ARG A 205 -29.99 -13.55 11.08
N HIS A 206 -29.98 -14.87 10.95
CA HIS A 206 -31.11 -15.60 10.37
C HIS A 206 -32.39 -15.49 11.23
N ALA A 207 -32.26 -15.54 12.55
CA ALA A 207 -33.40 -15.36 13.45
C ALA A 207 -34.01 -13.96 13.30
N ILE A 208 -33.18 -12.91 13.29
CA ILE A 208 -33.61 -11.53 13.07
C ILE A 208 -34.31 -11.40 11.71
N SER A 209 -33.70 -11.91 10.63
CA SER A 209 -34.31 -11.88 9.30
C SER A 209 -35.68 -12.58 9.27
N ARG A 210 -35.86 -13.70 9.98
CA ARG A 210 -37.16 -14.38 10.08
C ARG A 210 -38.19 -13.60 10.89
N THR A 211 -37.76 -12.91 11.95
CA THR A 211 -38.68 -12.09 12.78
C THR A 211 -39.12 -10.81 12.08
N LEU A 212 -38.31 -10.27 11.18
CA LEU A 212 -38.58 -9.06 10.40
C LEU A 212 -39.13 -9.37 9.00
N GLU A 213 -39.34 -10.65 8.67
CA GLU A 213 -39.92 -11.09 7.40
C GLU A 213 -41.37 -10.60 7.30
N SER A 214 -41.76 -10.07 6.14
CA SER A 214 -43.17 -9.73 5.87
C SER A 214 -44.00 -11.00 5.71
N ASP A 215 -45.31 -10.92 5.95
CA ASP A 215 -46.20 -12.09 5.80
C ASP A 215 -46.15 -12.70 4.40
N ASP A 216 -46.08 -11.87 3.35
CA ASP A 216 -45.95 -12.33 1.96
C ASP A 216 -44.65 -13.10 1.72
N SER A 217 -43.52 -12.56 2.19
CA SER A 217 -42.22 -13.25 2.11
C SER A 217 -42.23 -14.56 2.92
N ARG A 218 -42.89 -14.57 4.08
CA ARG A 218 -43.05 -15.77 4.91
C ARG A 218 -43.83 -16.86 4.20
N VAL A 219 -44.96 -16.50 3.58
CA VAL A 219 -45.78 -17.44 2.79
C VAL A 219 -44.98 -17.97 1.61
N GLN A 220 -44.31 -17.10 0.87
CA GLN A 220 -43.49 -17.50 -0.28
C GLN A 220 -42.37 -18.46 0.14
N ARG A 221 -41.62 -18.14 1.21
CA ARG A 221 -40.55 -19.01 1.71
C ARG A 221 -41.07 -20.38 2.15
N LEU A 222 -42.21 -20.42 2.86
CA LEU A 222 -42.82 -21.69 3.28
C LEU A 222 -43.32 -22.50 2.08
N GLU A 223 -43.84 -21.85 1.06
CA GLU A 223 -44.24 -22.49 -0.20
C GLU A 223 -43.01 -23.03 -0.95
N ASP A 224 -41.93 -22.26 -1.04
CA ASP A 224 -40.65 -22.69 -1.62
C ASP A 224 -40.03 -23.86 -0.85
N ASP A 225 -40.11 -23.86 0.49
CA ASP A 225 -39.70 -24.98 1.35
C ASP A 225 -40.55 -26.22 1.04
N ARG A 226 -41.89 -26.05 0.90
CA ARG A 226 -42.81 -27.13 0.55
C ARG A 226 -42.51 -27.72 -0.82
N ILE A 227 -42.30 -26.88 -1.83
CA ILE A 227 -41.95 -27.30 -3.20
C ILE A 227 -40.61 -28.02 -3.20
N ARG A 228 -39.58 -27.47 -2.54
CA ARG A 228 -38.25 -28.12 -2.44
C ARG A 228 -38.35 -29.51 -1.80
N HIS A 229 -39.12 -29.65 -0.72
CA HIS A 229 -39.34 -30.95 -0.10
C HIS A 229 -40.11 -31.92 -1.02
N ALA A 230 -41.14 -31.45 -1.73
CA ALA A 230 -41.89 -32.28 -2.67
C ALA A 230 -41.01 -32.77 -3.83
N VAL A 231 -40.24 -31.85 -4.43
CA VAL A 231 -39.29 -32.17 -5.52
C VAL A 231 -38.23 -33.16 -5.02
N SER A 232 -37.59 -32.88 -3.87
CA SER A 232 -36.60 -33.77 -3.28
C SER A 232 -37.15 -35.18 -3.02
N ARG A 233 -38.41 -35.31 -2.57
CA ARG A 233 -39.07 -36.61 -2.37
C ARG A 233 -39.40 -37.31 -3.69
N SER A 234 -39.73 -36.57 -4.74
CA SER A 234 -40.03 -37.13 -6.06
C SER A 234 -38.80 -37.63 -6.82
N LEU A 235 -37.64 -37.04 -6.55
CA LEU A 235 -36.35 -37.41 -7.14
C LEU A 235 -35.52 -38.36 -6.25
N GLU A 236 -36.04 -38.72 -5.07
CA GLU A 236 -35.41 -39.64 -4.14
C GLU A 236 -35.32 -41.03 -4.78
N SER A 237 -34.15 -41.67 -4.74
CA SER A 237 -34.01 -43.07 -5.16
C SER A 237 -34.72 -43.99 -4.16
N ASP A 238 -35.16 -45.17 -4.58
CA ASP A 238 -35.83 -46.14 -3.69
C ASP A 238 -34.96 -46.50 -2.47
N GLU A 239 -33.65 -46.64 -2.66
CA GLU A 239 -32.69 -46.89 -1.58
C GLU A 239 -32.62 -45.71 -0.59
N SER A 240 -32.55 -44.47 -1.08
CA SER A 240 -32.55 -43.28 -0.22
C SER A 240 -33.87 -43.14 0.54
N ARG A 241 -34.98 -43.47 -0.13
CA ARG A 241 -36.33 -43.46 0.45
C ARG A 241 -36.47 -44.50 1.56
N GLU A 242 -35.96 -45.70 1.37
CA GLU A 242 -35.95 -46.74 2.40
C GLU A 242 -35.09 -46.33 3.59
N GLN A 243 -33.87 -45.81 3.36
CA GLN A 243 -32.99 -45.31 4.42
C GLN A 243 -33.63 -44.17 5.21
N ARG A 244 -34.31 -43.23 4.55
CA ARG A 244 -35.04 -42.16 5.24
C ARG A 244 -36.20 -42.72 6.06
N LEU A 245 -37.01 -43.61 5.50
CA LEU A 245 -38.13 -44.23 6.23
C LEU A 245 -37.66 -45.12 7.40
N GLU A 246 -36.49 -45.75 7.27
CA GLU A 246 -35.85 -46.49 8.36
C GLU A 246 -35.33 -45.54 9.45
N SER A 247 -34.69 -44.45 9.04
CA SER A 247 -34.25 -43.38 9.96
C SER A 247 -35.43 -42.76 10.71
N ASP A 248 -36.54 -42.47 10.02
CA ASP A 248 -37.79 -41.97 10.59
C ASP A 248 -38.37 -42.98 11.59
N ARG A 249 -38.38 -44.28 11.22
CA ARG A 249 -38.83 -45.37 12.11
C ARG A 249 -37.96 -45.47 13.37
N HIS A 250 -36.64 -45.41 13.21
CA HIS A 250 -35.69 -45.45 14.32
C HIS A 250 -35.81 -44.22 15.22
N TYR A 251 -35.97 -43.03 14.65
CA TYR A 251 -36.22 -41.80 15.40
C TYR A 251 -37.48 -41.91 16.26
N HIS A 252 -38.60 -42.33 15.66
CA HIS A 252 -39.84 -42.52 16.41
C HIS A 252 -39.75 -43.64 17.44
N GLN A 253 -39.00 -44.71 17.17
CA GLN A 253 -38.76 -45.76 18.15
C GLN A 253 -37.97 -45.22 19.35
N LYS A 254 -36.87 -44.51 19.09
CA LYS A 254 -36.07 -43.88 20.15
C LYS A 254 -36.90 -42.88 20.95
N GLN A 255 -37.74 -42.09 20.28
CA GLN A 255 -38.65 -41.17 20.97
C GLN A 255 -39.64 -41.92 21.88
N ARG A 256 -40.15 -43.09 21.45
CA ARG A 256 -40.99 -43.97 22.27
C ARG A 256 -40.24 -44.57 23.46
N GLU A 257 -38.96 -44.90 23.32
CA GLU A 257 -38.13 -45.44 24.41
C GLU A 257 -37.86 -44.40 25.50
N PHE A 258 -37.84 -43.11 25.15
CA PHE A 258 -37.66 -42.00 26.10
C PHE A 258 -38.98 -41.31 26.50
N GLU A 259 -40.12 -41.82 26.04
CA GLU A 259 -41.43 -41.29 26.36
C GLU A 259 -41.80 -41.63 27.82
N SER A 260 -42.20 -40.63 28.59
CA SER A 260 -42.77 -40.87 29.93
C SER A 260 -44.12 -41.57 29.82
N GLN A 261 -44.52 -42.35 30.84
CA GLN A 261 -45.84 -43.00 30.89
C GLN A 261 -46.99 -42.01 30.68
N GLU A 262 -46.88 -40.80 31.24
CA GLU A 262 -47.87 -39.73 31.06
C GLU A 262 -47.94 -39.23 29.60
N GLN A 263 -46.80 -39.09 28.93
CA GLN A 263 -46.74 -38.69 27.52
C GLN A 263 -47.29 -39.78 26.61
N HIS A 264 -47.01 -41.04 26.95
CA HIS A 264 -47.56 -42.20 26.26
C HIS A 264 -49.09 -42.22 26.33
N ASP A 265 -49.64 -42.03 27.52
CA ASP A 265 -51.09 -42.07 27.75
C ASP A 265 -51.80 -40.88 27.05
N ILE A 266 -51.19 -39.69 27.07
CA ILE A 266 -51.66 -38.53 26.30
C ILE A 266 -51.66 -38.84 24.79
N ARG A 267 -50.58 -39.41 24.25
CA ARG A 267 -50.51 -39.71 22.82
C ARG A 267 -51.54 -40.76 22.40
N VAL A 268 -51.72 -41.82 23.19
CA VAL A 268 -52.70 -42.88 22.88
C VAL A 268 -54.11 -42.33 22.95
N THR A 269 -54.43 -41.49 23.93
CA THR A 269 -55.75 -40.82 24.02
C THR A 269 -55.97 -39.89 22.83
N GLU A 270 -55.01 -39.04 22.48
CA GLU A 270 -55.08 -38.20 21.27
C GLU A 270 -55.20 -39.02 19.96
N GLN A 271 -54.63 -40.22 19.92
CA GLN A 271 -54.75 -41.11 18.76
C GLN A 271 -56.15 -41.73 18.68
N CYS A 272 -56.73 -42.12 19.82
CA CYS A 272 -58.11 -42.58 19.92
C CYS A 272 -59.09 -41.47 19.51
N ASP A 273 -58.89 -40.25 20.00
CA ASP A 273 -59.75 -39.11 19.69
C ASP A 273 -59.71 -38.77 18.19
N ARG A 274 -58.51 -38.70 17.59
CA ARG A 274 -58.35 -38.51 16.14
C ARG A 274 -58.98 -39.62 15.31
N TYR A 275 -58.92 -40.87 15.78
CA TYR A 275 -59.58 -41.98 15.11
C TYR A 275 -61.11 -41.83 15.14
N HIS A 276 -61.67 -41.47 16.29
CA HIS A 276 -63.10 -41.24 16.43
C HIS A 276 -63.59 -40.03 15.62
N GLU A 277 -62.85 -38.93 15.60
CA GLU A 277 -63.14 -37.76 14.75
C GLU A 277 -63.11 -38.12 13.26
N SER A 278 -62.10 -38.87 12.81
CA SER A 278 -61.99 -39.31 11.42
C SER A 278 -63.14 -40.26 11.01
N GLN A 279 -63.55 -41.15 11.91
CA GLN A 279 -64.72 -42.01 11.68
C GLN A 279 -66.01 -41.20 11.66
N GLY A 280 -66.17 -40.21 12.56
CA GLY A 280 -67.29 -39.28 12.55
C GLY A 280 -67.40 -38.52 11.23
N GLN A 281 -66.31 -37.90 10.77
CA GLN A 281 -66.26 -37.21 9.48
C GLN A 281 -66.52 -38.13 8.29
N ARG A 282 -66.10 -39.40 8.35
CA ARG A 282 -66.43 -40.41 7.33
C ARG A 282 -67.92 -40.74 7.33
N ILE A 283 -68.52 -40.91 8.50
CA ILE A 283 -69.96 -41.20 8.64
C ILE A 283 -70.78 -40.00 8.14
N GLU A 284 -70.39 -38.77 8.49
CA GLU A 284 -71.04 -37.55 8.00
C GLU A 284 -70.92 -37.41 6.47
N ARG A 285 -69.73 -37.65 5.89
CA ARG A 285 -69.57 -37.66 4.43
C ARG A 285 -70.45 -38.73 3.76
N LEU A 286 -70.57 -39.92 4.36
CA LEU A 286 -71.44 -40.98 3.84
C LEU A 286 -72.93 -40.64 4.00
N ALA A 287 -73.32 -39.96 5.06
CA ALA A 287 -74.69 -39.47 5.27
C ALA A 287 -75.05 -38.40 4.23
N HIS A 288 -74.18 -37.41 4.01
CA HIS A 288 -74.36 -36.40 2.96
C HIS A 288 -74.43 -37.01 1.56
N LEU A 289 -73.62 -38.04 1.26
CA LEU A 289 -73.70 -38.79 0.00
C LEU A 289 -75.02 -39.56 -0.12
N ARG A 290 -75.56 -40.11 0.97
CA ARG A 290 -76.83 -40.84 0.96
C ARG A 290 -78.03 -39.92 0.77
N GLU A 291 -78.01 -38.74 1.39
CA GLU A 291 -79.04 -37.70 1.21
C GLU A 291 -79.03 -37.15 -0.22
N SER A 292 -77.85 -36.86 -0.77
CA SER A 292 -77.72 -36.40 -2.15
C SER A 292 -78.14 -37.47 -3.18
N VAL A 293 -77.90 -38.77 -2.92
CA VAL A 293 -78.42 -39.86 -3.77
C VAL A 293 -79.94 -40.04 -3.62
N SER A 294 -80.50 -39.82 -2.43
CA SER A 294 -81.96 -39.88 -2.21
C SER A 294 -82.70 -38.72 -2.91
N ALA A 295 -82.08 -37.53 -2.97
CA ALA A 295 -82.64 -36.36 -3.66
C ALA A 295 -82.67 -36.50 -5.19
N ILE A 296 -81.90 -37.43 -5.77
CA ILE A 296 -81.88 -37.71 -7.22
C ILE A 296 -82.95 -38.76 -7.61
N ARG A 297 -83.59 -39.44 -6.64
CA ARG A 297 -84.60 -40.51 -6.86
C ARG A 297 -86.05 -40.09 -6.61
N GLN A 298 -86.33 -38.80 -6.39
CA GLN A 298 -87.68 -38.21 -6.33
C GLN A 298 -87.90 -37.31 -7.54
#